data_AF-A0A8H9GW18-F1
#
_entry.id   AF-A0A8H9GW18-F1
#
_cell.length_a   1.000
_cell.length_b   1.000
_cell.length_c   1.000
_cell.angle_alpha   90.00
_cell.angle_beta   90.00
_cell.angle_gamma   90.00
#
_symmetry.space_group_name_H-M   'P 1'
#
loop_
_entity.id
_entity.type
_entity.pdbx_description
1 polymer ?
#
loop_
_entity_poly.entity_id
_entity_poly.type
_entity_poly.pdbx_seq_one_letter_code
_entity_poly.pdbx_strand_id
1 'polypeptide(L)'
;MTPRIGEGGRSVQTVLALVAAGFGAAVMSDSHRALRRVGVRARPLEGTSTTLHVVWRTNDGNPLVERFRSVLTTLATSDPAGSVD
;
A
#
# COMPACT_ATOMS: atom_id res chain seq x y z
N MET A 1 6.45 -20.92 14.10
CA MET A 1 5.81 -21.31 12.83
C MET A 1 6.44 -20.48 11.72
N THR A 2 6.75 -21.07 10.56
CA THR A 2 7.36 -20.37 9.42
C THR A 2 6.36 -20.33 8.26
N PRO A 3 6.14 -19.17 7.60
CA PRO A 3 5.24 -19.08 6.46
C PRO A 3 5.73 -19.96 5.30
N ARG A 4 4.81 -20.65 4.62
CA ARG A 4 5.10 -21.35 3.37
C ARG A 4 4.72 -20.45 2.21
N ILE A 5 5.64 -20.26 1.27
CA ILE A 5 5.42 -19.41 0.10
C ILE A 5 4.67 -20.21 -0.97
N GLY A 6 3.52 -19.68 -1.39
CA GLY A 6 2.72 -20.23 -2.49
C GLY A 6 3.04 -19.56 -3.82
N GLU A 7 2.03 -19.47 -4.70
CA GLU A 7 2.17 -18.86 -6.02
C GLU A 7 2.44 -17.36 -5.97
N GLY A 8 3.39 -16.91 -6.79
CA GLY A 8 3.72 -15.50 -6.97
C GLY A 8 2.92 -14.85 -8.10
N GLY A 9 2.49 -13.60 -7.92
CA GLY A 9 1.93 -12.76 -8.97
C GLY A 9 2.86 -11.62 -9.35
N ARG A 10 2.88 -11.22 -10.63
CA ARG A 10 3.69 -10.07 -11.10
C ARG A 10 3.07 -8.70 -10.79
N SER A 11 1.83 -8.68 -10.34
CA SER A 11 1.11 -7.47 -9.95
C SER A 11 0.18 -7.77 -8.78
N VAL A 12 -0.22 -6.72 -8.07
CA VAL A 12 -1.19 -6.83 -6.97
C VAL A 12 -2.50 -7.41 -7.47
N GLN A 13 -2.96 -7.00 -8.65
CA GLN A 13 -4.19 -7.48 -9.25
C GLN A 13 -4.16 -9.00 -9.48
N THR A 14 -3.03 -9.53 -9.97
CA THR A 14 -2.85 -10.97 -10.16
C THR A 14 -2.80 -11.71 -8.83
N VAL A 15 -2.08 -11.18 -7.84
CA VAL A 15 -2.04 -11.77 -6.49
C VAL A 15 -3.45 -11.83 -5.88
N LEU A 16 -4.23 -10.76 -5.96
CA LEU A 16 -5.60 -10.73 -5.47
C LEU A 16 -6.53 -11.69 -6.23
N ALA A 17 -6.30 -11.92 -7.53
CA ALA A 17 -7.04 -12.91 -8.29
C ALA A 17 -6.73 -14.34 -7.82
N LEU A 18 -5.49 -14.65 -7.48
CA LEU A 18 -5.09 -15.95 -6.91
C LEU A 18 -5.70 -16.18 -5.52
N VAL A 19 -5.70 -15.15 -4.66
CA VAL A 19 -6.39 -15.22 -3.35
C VAL A 19 -7.89 -15.47 -3.54
N ALA A 20 -8.55 -14.75 -4.46
CA ALA A 20 -9.96 -14.98 -4.77
C ALA A 20 -10.24 -16.38 -5.35
N ALA A 21 -9.26 -16.98 -6.03
CA ALA A 21 -9.33 -18.34 -6.57
C ALA A 21 -8.97 -19.43 -5.54
N GLY A 22 -8.65 -19.07 -4.29
CA GLY A 22 -8.41 -20.02 -3.20
C GLY A 22 -6.95 -20.46 -3.02
N PHE A 23 -5.98 -19.81 -3.66
CA PHE A 23 -4.55 -20.14 -3.53
C PHE A 23 -3.91 -19.72 -2.20
N GLY A 24 -4.70 -19.19 -1.25
CA GLY A 24 -4.26 -18.83 0.09
C GLY A 24 -4.48 -17.35 0.41
N ALA A 25 -3.48 -16.71 1.03
CA ALA A 25 -3.52 -15.32 1.46
C ALA A 25 -2.25 -14.57 1.06
N ALA A 26 -2.33 -13.24 1.03
CA ALA A 26 -1.20 -12.36 0.73
C ALA A 26 -1.12 -11.24 1.77
N VAL A 27 0.11 -10.86 2.14
CA VAL A 27 0.39 -9.68 2.98
C VAL A 27 0.69 -8.51 2.04
N MET A 28 -0.02 -7.39 2.20
CA MET A 28 0.09 -6.21 1.35
C MET A 28 -0.07 -4.93 2.17
N SER A 29 0.41 -3.79 1.67
CA SER A 29 0.13 -2.49 2.30
C SER A 29 -1.37 -2.18 2.26
N ASP A 30 -1.88 -1.50 3.29
CA ASP A 30 -3.31 -1.21 3.45
C ASP A 30 -3.88 -0.35 2.30
N SER A 31 -3.05 0.44 1.62
CA SER A 31 -3.44 1.19 0.42
C SER A 31 -4.09 0.32 -0.67
N HIS A 32 -3.72 -0.96 -0.78
CA HIS A 32 -4.32 -1.90 -1.74
C HIS A 32 -5.76 -2.30 -1.41
N ARG A 33 -6.24 -2.02 -0.19
CA ARG A 33 -7.62 -2.23 0.21
C ARG A 33 -8.58 -1.53 -0.77
N ALA A 34 -8.18 -0.38 -1.31
CA ALA A 34 -8.95 0.41 -2.28
C ALA A 34 -9.31 -0.36 -3.58
N LEU A 35 -8.57 -1.41 -3.94
CA LEU A 35 -8.83 -2.20 -5.15
C LEU A 35 -10.09 -3.09 -5.08
N ARG A 36 -10.62 -3.37 -3.87
CA ARG A 36 -11.91 -4.04 -3.62
C ARG A 36 -12.19 -5.27 -4.51
N ARG A 37 -11.30 -6.28 -4.47
CA ARG A 37 -11.52 -7.54 -5.21
C ARG A 37 -12.64 -8.38 -4.58
N VAL A 38 -13.66 -8.72 -5.37
CA VAL A 38 -14.71 -9.69 -4.97
C VAL A 38 -14.07 -11.04 -4.61
N GLY A 39 -14.52 -11.63 -3.51
CA GLY A 39 -13.95 -12.87 -2.97
C GLY A 39 -12.70 -12.68 -2.10
N VAL A 40 -12.25 -11.44 -1.90
CA VAL A 40 -11.12 -11.13 -1.00
C VAL A 40 -11.58 -10.24 0.14
N ARG A 41 -11.21 -10.60 1.37
CA ARG A 41 -11.46 -9.79 2.57
C ARG A 41 -10.15 -9.31 3.16
N ALA A 42 -9.98 -8.00 3.25
CA ALA A 42 -8.84 -7.41 3.96
C ALA A 42 -8.95 -7.66 5.47
N ARG A 43 -7.83 -8.05 6.08
CA ARG A 43 -7.68 -8.23 7.53
C ARG A 43 -6.47 -7.43 8.01
N PRO A 44 -6.61 -6.51 8.98
CA PRO A 44 -5.48 -5.80 9.56
C PRO A 44 -4.47 -6.76 10.18
N LEU A 45 -3.18 -6.43 10.06
CA LEU A 45 -2.08 -7.14 10.71
C LEU A 45 -1.42 -6.19 11.71
N GLU A 46 -1.60 -6.48 12.99
CA GLU A 46 -1.03 -5.68 14.07
C GLU A 46 0.51 -5.74 14.08
N GLY A 47 1.14 -4.67 14.56
CA GLY A 47 2.60 -4.60 14.66
C GLY A 47 3.33 -4.55 13.31
N THR A 48 2.63 -4.29 12.20
CA THR A 48 3.23 -4.14 10.87
C THR A 48 2.99 -2.73 10.31
N SER A 49 3.98 -2.21 9.61
CA SER A 49 3.87 -0.94 8.89
C SER A 49 4.57 -1.05 7.54
N THR A 50 4.18 -0.20 6.60
CA THR A 50 4.84 -0.06 5.29
C THR A 50 5.11 1.41 5.05
N THR A 51 6.34 1.75 4.70
CA THR A 51 6.73 3.14 4.42
C THR A 51 6.68 3.40 2.93
N LEU A 52 5.94 4.42 2.52
CA LEU A 52 5.97 4.96 1.17
C LEU A 52 6.99 6.10 1.10
N HIS A 53 7.98 5.97 0.23
CA HIS A 53 9.00 7.00 0.02
C HIS A 53 8.73 7.77 -1.28
N VAL A 54 8.92 9.09 -1.21
CA VAL A 54 8.97 9.97 -2.38
C VAL A 54 10.42 10.41 -2.55
N VAL A 55 10.98 10.22 -3.74
CA VAL A 55 12.42 10.42 -4.00
C VAL A 55 12.60 11.34 -5.19
N TRP A 56 13.51 12.30 -5.05
CA TRP A 56 13.94 13.23 -6.10
C TRP A 56 15.46 13.43 -6.01
N ARG A 57 16.05 14.03 -7.05
CA ARG A 57 17.48 14.38 -7.03
C ARG A 57 17.73 15.55 -6.09
N THR A 58 18.85 15.54 -5.35
CA THR A 58 19.20 16.59 -4.37
C THR A 58 19.19 18.01 -4.95
N ASN A 59 19.63 18.17 -6.20
CA ASN A 59 19.68 19.47 -6.90
C ASN A 59 18.64 19.57 -8.01
N ASP A 60 17.44 19.02 -7.82
CA ASP A 60 16.37 19.13 -8.81
C ASP A 60 15.79 20.55 -8.83
N GLY A 61 16.09 21.31 -9.89
CA GLY A 61 15.60 22.68 -10.08
C GLY A 61 14.19 22.78 -10.66
N ASN A 62 13.46 21.67 -10.85
CA ASN A 62 12.14 21.70 -11.42
C ASN A 62 11.10 22.22 -10.39
N PRO A 63 10.45 23.37 -10.63
CA PRO A 63 9.47 23.92 -9.69
C PRO A 63 8.27 22.99 -9.45
N LEU A 64 8.00 22.03 -10.32
CA LEU A 64 6.95 21.03 -10.10
C LEU A 64 7.27 20.05 -8.97
N VAL A 65 8.55 19.72 -8.76
CA VAL A 65 8.98 18.84 -7.64
C VAL A 65 8.69 19.52 -6.30
N GLU A 66 9.02 20.81 -6.20
CA GLU A 66 8.77 21.61 -5.00
C GLU A 66 7.27 21.75 -4.73
N ARG A 67 6.47 22.04 -5.75
CA ARG A 67 5.01 22.12 -5.63
C ARG A 67 4.41 20.79 -5.20
N PHE A 68 4.84 19.68 -5.80
CA PHE A 68 4.36 18.35 -5.44
C PHE A 68 4.72 17.99 -3.99
N ARG A 69 5.94 18.29 -3.54
CA ARG A 69 6.37 18.10 -2.15
C ARG A 69 5.50 18.91 -1.18
N SER A 70 5.21 20.17 -1.51
CA SER A 70 4.32 21.00 -0.70
C SER A 70 2.93 20.39 -0.55
N VAL A 71 2.33 19.91 -1.65
CA VAL A 71 1.02 19.23 -1.61
C VAL A 71 1.08 17.99 -0.72
N LEU A 72 2.12 17.17 -0.85
CA LEU A 72 2.29 15.97 -0.03
C LEU A 72 2.45 16.29 1.46
N THR A 73 3.20 17.33 1.82
CA THR A 73 3.35 17.76 3.23
C THR A 73 2.02 18.21 3.83
N THR A 74 1.19 18.94 3.06
CA THR A 74 -0.16 19.32 3.48
C THR A 74 -1.06 18.09 3.69
N LEU A 75 -1.02 17.12 2.75
CA LEU A 75 -1.80 15.89 2.85
C LEU A 75 -1.33 14.97 3.99
N ALA A 76 -0.03 14.96 4.30
CA ALA A 76 0.51 14.15 5.39
C ALA A 76 0.18 14.71 6.79
N THR A 77 -0.02 16.04 6.89
CA THR A 77 -0.35 16.72 8.15
C THR A 77 -1.86 16.71 8.41
N SER A 78 -2.66 16.64 7.35
CA SER A 78 -4.11 16.44 7.45
C SER A 78 -4.35 14.97 7.76
N ASP A 79 -4.52 14.62 9.03
CA ASP A 79 -4.75 13.23 9.47
C ASP A 79 -5.75 12.50 8.56
N PRO A 80 -5.31 11.55 7.71
CA PRO A 80 -6.20 10.76 6.88
C PRO A 80 -6.79 9.56 7.66
N ALA A 81 -6.32 9.33 8.88
CA ALA A 81 -6.69 8.23 9.75
C ALA A 81 -7.39 8.79 10.99
N GLY A 82 -8.56 9.40 10.77
CA GLY A 82 -9.51 9.68 11.84
C GLY A 82 -9.58 8.46 12.76
N SER A 83 -9.15 8.69 14.00
CA SER A 83 -9.23 7.76 15.13
C SER A 83 -10.50 6.93 15.07
N VAL A 84 -10.32 5.62 14.92
CA VAL A 84 -11.39 4.66 15.18
C VAL A 84 -11.16 4.19 16.61
N ASP A 85 -11.89 4.83 17.54
CA ASP A 85 -12.24 4.23 18.83
C ASP A 85 -12.97 2.89 18.61
#